data_AF-A0AAV8ZBM1-F1
#
_entry.id   AF-A0AAV8ZBM1-F1
#
_cell.length_a   1.000
_cell.length_b   1.000
_cell.length_c   1.000
_cell.angle_alpha   90.00
_cell.angle_beta   90.00
_cell.angle_gamma   90.00
#
_symmetry.space_group_name_H-M   'P 1'
#
loop_
_entity.id
_entity.type
_entity.pdbx_description
1 polymer ?
#
loop_
_entity_poly.entity_id
_entity_poly.type
_entity_poly.pdbx_seq_one_letter_code
_entity_poly.pdbx_strand_id
1 'polypeptide(L)' 'MAFVLQCVAGPGKRQTLKQAEYPKMESKLHSWFVSLRNRHVPVSSEFLATKAKHLYAKYYGDENFNASRG' A
#
# COMPACT_ATOMS: atom_id res chain seq x y z
N MET A 1 33.00 27.34 -9.13
CA MET A 1 32.21 26.30 -9.83
C MET A 1 30.94 26.06 -9.02
N ALA A 2 29.83 26.72 -9.37
CA ALA A 2 28.56 26.60 -8.66
C ALA A 2 27.71 25.51 -9.34
N PHE A 3 27.62 24.33 -8.73
CA PHE A 3 26.72 23.27 -9.17
C PHE A 3 25.43 23.37 -8.34
N VAL A 4 24.47 24.14 -8.84
CA VAL A 4 23.17 24.28 -8.17
C VAL A 4 22.34 23.04 -8.49
N LEU A 5 22.40 22.01 -7.63
CA LEU A 5 21.42 20.92 -7.61
C LEU A 5 20.15 21.41 -6.90
N GLN A 6 19.44 22.31 -7.55
CA GLN A 6 18.12 22.73 -7.14
C GLN A 6 17.13 21.69 -7.62
N CYS A 7 16.60 20.85 -6.72
CA CYS A 7 15.31 20.17 -6.88
C CYS A 7 14.79 19.51 -5.57
N VAL A 8 15.13 20.02 -4.38
CA VAL A 8 14.44 19.56 -3.14
C VAL A 8 13.10 20.31 -2.94
N ALA A 9 12.94 21.49 -3.57
CA ALA A 9 11.73 22.32 -3.48
C ALA A 9 11.62 23.34 -4.64
N GLY A 10 11.46 22.89 -5.89
CA GLY A 10 11.12 23.78 -7.00
C GLY A 10 9.65 24.27 -6.93
N PRO A 11 9.23 25.28 -7.72
CA PRO A 11 7.86 25.83 -7.73
C PRO A 11 6.80 24.87 -8.32
N GLY A 12 7.15 23.60 -8.53
CA GLY A 12 6.20 22.56 -8.90
C GLY A 12 5.30 22.25 -7.72
N LYS A 13 3.98 22.34 -7.92
CA LYS A 13 2.96 21.89 -6.97
C LYS A 13 3.32 20.46 -6.55
N ARG A 14 3.69 20.25 -5.28
CA ARG A 14 4.04 18.92 -4.76
C ARG A 14 2.90 17.97 -5.10
N GLN A 15 3.17 16.97 -5.94
CA GLN A 15 2.24 15.88 -6.15
C GLN A 15 2.31 14.99 -4.91
N THR A 16 1.49 15.30 -3.92
CA THR A 16 1.29 14.39 -2.80
C THR A 16 0.50 13.21 -3.33
N LEU A 17 1.04 12.00 -3.25
CA LEU A 17 0.28 10.79 -3.54
C LEU A 17 -1.00 10.82 -2.70
N LYS A 18 -2.15 10.55 -3.33
CA LYS A 18 -3.43 10.47 -2.63
C LYS A 18 -3.25 9.49 -1.46
N GLN A 19 -3.67 9.89 -0.27
CA GLN A 19 -3.64 8.97 0.86
C GLN A 19 -4.53 7.78 0.54
N ALA A 20 -4.03 6.60 0.89
CA ALA A 20 -4.80 5.36 0.92
C ALA A 20 -6.10 5.57 1.69
N GLU A 21 -7.17 4.91 1.26
CA GLU A 21 -8.45 4.96 1.96
C GLU A 21 -8.34 4.28 3.34
N TYR A 22 -7.53 3.21 3.42
CA TYR A 22 -7.28 2.45 4.65
C TYR A 22 -5.77 2.28 4.92
N PRO A 23 -5.06 3.36 5.32
CA PRO A 23 -3.60 3.38 5.36
C PRO A 23 -2.99 2.35 6.33
N LYS A 24 -3.68 2.04 7.45
CA LYS A 24 -3.21 1.05 8.43
C LYS A 24 -3.28 -0.37 7.87
N MET A 25 -4.40 -0.71 7.21
CA MET A 25 -4.57 -2.04 6.61
C MET A 25 -3.66 -2.21 5.40
N GLU A 26 -3.59 -1.23 4.50
CA GLU A 26 -2.75 -1.30 3.30
C GLU A 26 -1.26 -1.43 3.63
N SER A 27 -0.76 -0.65 4.60
CA SER A 27 0.63 -0.75 5.05
C SER A 27 0.98 -2.15 5.59
N LYS A 28 0.06 -2.75 6.37
CA LYS A 28 0.26 -4.08 6.93
C LYS A 28 0.16 -5.18 5.86
N LEU A 29 -0.79 -5.04 4.94
CA LEU A 29 -0.96 -5.95 3.80
C LEU A 29 0.27 -5.92 2.89
N HIS A 30 0.78 -4.73 2.57
CA HIS A 30 1.99 -4.55 1.77
C HIS A 30 3.21 -5.18 2.44
N SER A 31 3.42 -4.93 3.73
CA SER A 31 4.54 -5.53 4.49
C SER A 31 4.48 -7.06 4.49
N TRP A 32 3.27 -7.62 4.61
CA TRP A 32 3.06 -9.06 4.54
C TRP A 32 3.33 -9.61 3.13
N PHE A 33 2.88 -8.92 2.08
CA PHE A 33 3.13 -9.29 0.69
C PHE A 33 4.63 -9.28 0.35
N VAL A 34 5.37 -8.26 0.79
CA VAL A 34 6.83 -8.18 0.61
C VAL A 34 7.54 -9.35 1.29
N SER A 35 7.11 -9.73 2.50
CA SER A 35 7.64 -10.90 3.21
C SER A 35 7.45 -12.20 2.42
N LEU A 36 6.30 -12.37 1.75
CA LEU A 36 6.04 -13.53 0.90
C LEU A 36 6.87 -13.50 -0.38
N ARG A 37 7.03 -12.34 -1.01
CA ARG A 37 7.88 -12.16 -2.19
C ARG A 37 9.34 -12.51 -1.88
N ASN A 38 9.85 -12.10 -0.73
CA ASN A 38 11.20 -12.44 -0.29
C ASN A 38 11.39 -13.95 -0.06
N ARG A 39 10.31 -14.67 0.25
CA ARG A 39 10.29 -16.13 0.39
C ARG A 39 10.04 -16.85 -0.94
N HIS A 40 9.96 -16.12 -2.06
CA HIS A 40 9.63 -16.64 -3.39
C HIS A 40 8.28 -17.40 -3.43
N VAL A 41 7.35 -17.03 -2.55
CA VAL A 41 6.02 -17.62 -2.52
C VAL A 41 5.12 -16.84 -3.49
N PRO A 42 4.57 -17.48 -4.53
CA PRO A 42 3.61 -16.83 -5.41
C PRO A 42 2.29 -16.60 -4.64
N VAL A 43 1.72 -15.41 -4.81
CA VAL A 43 0.47 -15.01 -4.19
C VAL A 43 -0.56 -14.73 -5.28
N SER A 44 -1.67 -15.48 -5.26
CA SER A 44 -2.81 -15.20 -6.14
C SER A 44 -3.59 -13.97 -5.66
N SER A 45 -4.32 -13.33 -6.58
CA SER A 45 -5.19 -12.19 -6.27
C SER A 45 -6.25 -12.54 -5.23
N GLU A 46 -6.78 -13.77 -5.26
CA GLU A 46 -7.74 -14.30 -4.29
C GLU A 46 -7.16 -14.36 -2.87
N PHE A 47 -5.90 -14.81 -2.74
CA PHE A 47 -5.24 -14.89 -1.45
C PHE A 47 -4.93 -13.50 -0.89
N LEU A 48 -4.53 -12.57 -1.76
CA LEU A 48 -4.34 -11.16 -1.40
C LEU A 48 -5.65 -10.52 -0.93
N ALA A 49 -6.75 -10.73 -1.68
CA ALA A 49 -8.07 -10.24 -1.33
C ALA A 49 -8.58 -10.80 0.00
N THR A 50 -8.37 -12.10 0.24
CA THR A 50 -8.74 -12.76 1.50
C THR A 50 -7.96 -12.18 2.67
N LYS A 51 -6.66 -11.94 2.49
CA LYS A 51 -5.83 -11.31 3.53
C LYS A 51 -6.24 -9.87 3.79
N ALA A 52 -6.58 -9.12 2.75
CA ALA A 52 -7.06 -7.75 2.86
C ALA A 52 -8.36 -7.67 3.66
N LYS A 53 -9.35 -8.52 3.36
CA LYS A 53 -10.60 -8.64 4.12
C LYS A 53 -10.36 -8.96 5.59
N HIS A 54 -9.47 -9.92 5.86
CA HIS A 54 -9.13 -10.29 7.23
C HIS A 54 -8.46 -9.13 8.01
N LEU A 55 -7.53 -8.41 7.38
CA LEU A 55 -6.89 -7.24 8.00
C LEU A 55 -7.89 -6.10 8.17
N TYR A 56 -8.79 -5.90 7.21
CA TYR A 56 -9.83 -4.88 7.30
C TYR A 56 -10.77 -5.15 8.48
N ALA A 57 -11.33 -6.36 8.59
CA ALA A 57 -12.17 -6.76 9.71
C ALA A 57 -11.45 -6.59 11.05
N LYS A 58 -10.14 -6.90 11.11
CA LYS A 58 -9.33 -6.73 12.32
C LYS A 58 -9.13 -5.27 12.75
N TYR A 59 -8.99 -4.34 11.80
CA TYR A 59 -8.65 -2.94 12.11
C TYR A 59 -9.86 -2.00 12.12
N TYR A 60 -10.88 -2.31 11.34
CA TYR A 60 -12.03 -1.43 11.08
C TYR A 60 -13.36 -2.05 11.49
N GLY A 61 -13.42 -3.35 11.80
CA GLY A 61 -14.60 -4.00 12.38
C GLY A 61 -15.77 -4.24 11.43
N ASP A 62 -15.63 -3.89 10.15
CA ASP A 62 -16.68 -4.04 9.14
C ASP A 62 -16.41 -5.23 8.20
N GLU A 63 -17.44 -5.99 7.86
CA GLU A 63 -17.35 -7.12 6.92
C GLU A 63 -17.66 -6.72 5.47
N ASN A 64 -18.19 -5.52 5.25
CA ASN A 64 -18.59 -5.02 3.92
C ASN A 64 -17.43 -4.60 3.02
N PHE A 65 -16.17 -4.86 3.42
CA PHE A 65 -15.01 -4.53 2.61
C PHE A 65 -14.91 -5.43 1.37
N ASN A 66 -15.13 -4.82 0.21
CA ASN A 66 -14.89 -5.48 -1.07
C ASN A 66 -13.44 -5.25 -1.50
N ALA A 67 -12.59 -6.26 -1.28
CA ALA A 67 -11.22 -6.22 -1.76
C ALA A 67 -11.17 -6.30 -3.30
N SER A 68 -10.54 -5.32 -3.95
CA SER A 68 -10.31 -5.32 -5.39
C SER A 68 -9.46 -6.54 -5.82
N ARG A 69 -9.73 -7.06 -7.03
CA ARG A 69 -9.04 -8.24 -7.59
C ARG A 69 -7.98 -7.89 -8.65
N GLY A 70 -7.74 -6.61 -8.91
CA GLY A 70 -6.83 -6.11 -9.95
C GLY A 70 -7.29 -4.77 -10.46
#